data_AF-A0A1G2YSH0-F1
#
_entry.id   AF-A0A1G2YSH0-F1
#
_cell.length_a   1.000
_cell.length_b   1.000
_cell.length_c   1.000
_cell.angle_alpha   90.00
_cell.angle_beta   90.00
_cell.angle_gamma   90.00
#
_symmetry.space_group_name_H-M   'P 1'
#
loop_
_entity.id
_entity.type
_entity.pdbx_description
1 polymer ?
#
loop_
_entity_poly.entity_id
_entity_poly.type
_entity_poly.pdbx_seq_one_letter_code
_entity_poly.pdbx_strand_id
1 'polypeptide(L)'
;MEDTQKNFSFDLSILLSLIFLFFNCAFAQVSSTFYTDIEWWLVTGDNGAAWEATTGNPGGCLSVNDLAVGNMNYIIAPTKYHGNWSGMSVADSISAQIFYNNIGGGYEVYPEYIFRISGPGGAAHTMSGQTFHPVKGTWTTYTAYIDPCDWTIESGNWNDIICNIKWYQNNGRILQRFRDGTAG
;
A
#
# COMPACT_ATOMS: atom_id res chain seq x y z
N MET A 1 5.54 -1.09 77.30
CA MET A 1 6.18 -1.01 75.98
C MET A 1 5.28 -1.77 75.04
N GLU A 2 4.41 -1.04 74.34
CA GLU A 2 3.41 -1.60 73.44
C GLU A 2 3.84 -1.26 72.01
N ASP A 3 4.34 -2.28 71.30
CA ASP A 3 4.82 -2.16 69.93
C ASP A 3 3.64 -2.13 68.96
N THR A 4 3.47 -1.00 68.27
CA THR A 4 2.47 -0.85 67.21
C THR A 4 3.05 -1.36 65.89
N GLN A 5 2.65 -2.56 65.49
CA GLN A 5 2.89 -3.09 64.13
C GLN A 5 2.07 -2.29 63.12
N LYS A 6 2.77 -1.57 62.21
CA LYS A 6 2.15 -0.86 61.08
C LYS A 6 1.97 -1.84 59.92
N ASN A 7 0.73 -2.23 59.67
CA ASN A 7 0.36 -3.00 58.47
C ASN A 7 0.52 -2.13 57.23
N PHE A 8 1.49 -2.47 56.37
CA PHE A 8 1.58 -1.95 55.01
C PHE A 8 0.58 -2.70 54.13
N SER A 9 -0.60 -2.12 53.88
CA SER A 9 -1.49 -2.60 52.83
C SER A 9 -0.95 -2.13 51.48
N PHE A 10 -0.41 -3.06 50.68
CA PHE A 10 -0.15 -2.78 49.28
C PHE A 10 -1.48 -2.70 48.55
N ASP A 11 -1.77 -1.52 47.99
CA ASP A 11 -3.02 -1.23 47.31
C ASP A 11 -3.03 -1.93 45.93
N LEU A 12 -3.76 -3.05 45.83
CA LEU A 12 -3.89 -3.87 44.62
C LEU A 12 -4.41 -3.05 43.42
N SER A 13 -5.10 -1.94 43.71
CA SER A 13 -5.59 -0.93 42.75
C SER A 13 -4.47 -0.26 41.96
N ILE A 14 -3.31 -0.02 42.60
CA ILE A 14 -2.15 0.63 41.98
C ILE A 14 -1.44 -0.36 41.05
N LEU A 15 -1.35 -1.64 41.43
CA LEU A 15 -0.76 -2.69 40.61
C LEU A 15 -1.59 -2.94 39.34
N LEU A 16 -2.93 -2.92 39.44
CA LEU A 16 -3.83 -3.11 38.31
C LEU A 16 -3.84 -1.90 37.35
N SER A 17 -3.69 -0.67 37.87
CA SER A 17 -3.59 0.55 37.06
C SER A 17 -2.27 0.66 36.29
N LEU A 18 -1.18 0.12 36.83
CA LEU A 18 0.12 0.04 36.15
C LEU A 18 0.11 -0.94 34.98
N ILE A 19 -0.68 -2.02 35.02
CA ILE A 19 -0.77 -3.01 33.94
C ILE A 19 -1.53 -2.46 32.71
N PHE A 20 -2.47 -1.53 32.89
CA PHE A 20 -3.21 -0.89 31.78
C PHE A 20 -2.41 0.15 30.99
N LEU A 21 -1.26 0.60 31.49
CA LEU A 21 -0.39 1.56 30.78
C LEU A 21 0.51 0.92 29.72
N PHE A 22 0.55 -0.41 29.60
CA PHE A 22 1.51 -1.11 28.73
C PHE A 22 0.99 -1.54 27.34
N PHE A 23 -0.25 -1.23 26.96
CA PHE A 23 -0.79 -1.70 25.67
C PHE A 23 -1.45 -0.60 24.83
N ASN A 24 -0.79 0.54 24.66
CA ASN A 24 -1.06 1.41 23.52
C ASN A 24 0.14 1.37 22.57
N CYS A 25 0.45 0.19 22.03
CA CYS A 25 1.25 0.10 20.82
C CYS A 25 0.31 0.48 19.66
N ALA A 26 0.16 1.78 19.42
CA ALA A 26 -0.48 2.23 18.19
C ALA A 26 0.41 1.78 17.03
N PHE A 27 -0.08 0.88 16.18
CA PHE A 27 0.58 0.57 14.92
C PHE A 27 0.62 1.87 14.10
N ALA A 28 1.83 2.37 13.84
CA ALA A 28 2.00 3.53 12.98
C ALA A 28 1.64 3.13 11.55
N GLN A 29 0.42 3.46 11.11
CA GLN A 29 -0.03 3.23 9.75
C GLN A 29 0.29 4.46 8.89
N VAL A 30 0.99 4.23 7.77
CA VAL A 30 1.12 5.24 6.70
C VAL A 30 0.02 4.97 5.67
N SER A 31 -0.81 5.98 5.39
CA SER A 31 -1.92 5.84 4.44
C SER A 31 -2.04 7.05 3.52
N SER A 32 -2.75 6.84 2.41
CA SER A 32 -3.17 7.90 1.49
C SER A 32 -4.67 7.78 1.28
N THR A 33 -5.37 8.90 1.45
CA THR A 33 -6.83 8.97 1.44
C THR A 33 -7.35 9.46 0.10
N PHE A 34 -6.59 10.32 -0.57
CA PHE A 34 -6.96 11.00 -1.82
C PHE A 34 -8.26 11.80 -1.70
N TYR A 35 -8.57 12.35 -0.53
CA TYR A 35 -9.81 13.09 -0.33
C TYR A 35 -9.83 14.45 -1.05
N THR A 36 -8.68 15.08 -1.23
CA THR A 36 -8.58 16.43 -1.79
C THR A 36 -7.55 16.58 -2.91
N ASP A 37 -6.60 15.66 -3.02
CA ASP A 37 -5.54 15.68 -4.03
C ASP A 37 -4.92 14.28 -4.23
N ILE A 38 -3.85 14.21 -5.04
CA ILE A 38 -3.10 12.98 -5.33
C ILE A 38 -2.01 12.66 -4.28
N GLU A 39 -1.91 13.42 -3.19
CA GLU A 39 -0.98 13.22 -2.07
C GLU A 39 0.49 12.97 -2.47
N TRP A 40 0.97 13.68 -3.50
CA TRP A 40 2.35 13.57 -4.02
C TRP A 40 2.71 12.22 -4.66
N TRP A 41 1.73 11.39 -4.98
CA TRP A 41 1.96 10.20 -5.78
C TRP A 41 2.36 10.60 -7.20
N LEU A 42 3.36 9.90 -7.73
CA LEU A 42 3.85 10.11 -9.09
C LEU A 42 3.27 9.04 -10.01
N VAL A 43 3.13 9.37 -11.29
CA VAL A 43 2.73 8.43 -12.33
C VAL A 43 3.75 8.48 -13.45
N THR A 44 4.12 7.30 -13.94
CA THR A 44 4.98 7.12 -15.10
C THR A 44 4.32 6.14 -16.06
N GLY A 45 4.53 6.31 -17.36
CA GLY A 45 3.88 5.47 -18.36
C GLY A 45 3.44 6.34 -19.53
N ASP A 46 2.25 6.04 -20.06
CA ASP A 46 1.70 6.73 -21.22
C ASP A 46 0.93 8.03 -20.89
N ASN A 47 0.56 8.26 -19.62
CA ASN A 47 -0.15 9.47 -19.21
C ASN A 47 0.08 9.85 -17.73
N GLY A 48 -0.40 11.03 -17.34
CA GLY A 48 -0.29 11.56 -15.98
C GLY A 48 -1.44 11.19 -15.05
N ALA A 49 -1.21 11.40 -13.75
CA ALA A 49 -2.26 11.38 -12.74
C ALA A 49 -3.14 12.62 -12.79
N ALA A 50 -4.42 12.42 -12.48
CA ALA A 50 -5.33 13.46 -12.04
C ALA A 50 -5.98 13.04 -10.72
N TRP A 51 -6.37 14.01 -9.90
CA TRP A 51 -7.32 13.74 -8.82
C TRP A 51 -8.75 13.71 -9.38
N GLU A 52 -9.56 12.74 -8.94
CA GLU A 52 -10.95 12.59 -9.37
C GLU A 52 -11.86 12.45 -8.14
N ALA A 53 -12.94 13.24 -8.09
CA ALA A 53 -13.75 13.42 -6.90
C ALA A 53 -14.87 12.39 -6.72
N THR A 54 -15.31 11.73 -7.79
CA THR A 54 -16.62 11.06 -7.86
C THR A 54 -16.55 9.54 -7.85
N THR A 55 -15.45 8.96 -8.30
CA THR A 55 -15.29 7.51 -8.46
C THR A 55 -14.64 6.87 -7.23
N GLY A 56 -14.12 7.65 -6.26
CA GLY A 56 -13.47 7.10 -5.06
C GLY A 56 -14.44 6.37 -4.12
N ASN A 57 -13.86 5.62 -3.16
CA ASN A 57 -14.62 4.72 -2.28
C ASN A 57 -14.18 4.81 -0.81
N PRO A 58 -14.70 5.74 0.01
CA PRO A 58 -15.43 6.97 -0.34
C PRO A 58 -14.47 8.11 -0.72
N GLY A 59 -15.03 9.22 -1.21
CA GLY A 59 -14.28 10.45 -1.52
C GLY A 59 -13.61 10.42 -2.89
N GLY A 60 -12.44 11.06 -3.00
CA GLY A 60 -11.69 11.10 -4.23
C GLY A 60 -10.74 9.92 -4.44
N CYS A 61 -10.11 9.88 -5.61
CA CYS A 61 -9.06 8.94 -5.96
C CYS A 61 -7.98 9.58 -6.84
N LEU A 62 -6.82 8.94 -6.91
CA LEU A 62 -5.89 9.16 -8.02
C LEU A 62 -6.45 8.43 -9.24
N SER A 63 -6.56 9.12 -10.36
CA SER A 63 -7.00 8.55 -11.63
C SER A 63 -5.90 8.68 -12.65
N VAL A 64 -5.72 7.63 -13.45
CA VAL A 64 -4.85 7.62 -14.62
C VAL A 64 -5.69 7.23 -15.81
N ASN A 65 -5.66 8.05 -16.87
CA ASN A 65 -6.31 7.71 -18.12
C ASN A 65 -5.26 7.18 -19.10
N ASP A 66 -5.24 5.88 -19.29
CA ASP A 66 -4.38 5.22 -20.27
C ASP A 66 -4.82 5.57 -21.69
N LEU A 67 -3.88 6.03 -22.51
CA LEU A 67 -4.11 6.48 -23.88
C LEU A 67 -4.02 5.34 -24.90
N ALA A 68 -3.65 4.13 -24.46
CA ALA A 68 -3.52 2.93 -25.29
C ALA A 68 -2.50 3.03 -26.44
N VAL A 69 -1.54 3.98 -26.36
CA VAL A 69 -0.49 4.18 -27.39
C VAL A 69 0.93 4.03 -26.82
N GLY A 70 1.07 3.64 -25.54
CA GLY A 70 2.35 3.63 -24.84
C GLY A 70 2.53 2.50 -23.82
N ASN A 71 3.51 2.69 -22.95
CA ASN A 71 3.80 1.75 -21.86
C ASN A 71 2.69 1.79 -20.81
N MET A 72 2.49 0.65 -20.14
CA MET A 72 1.62 0.56 -18.97
C MET A 72 1.92 1.66 -17.95
N ASN A 73 0.87 2.26 -17.42
CA ASN A 73 1.01 3.22 -16.34
C ASN A 73 1.34 2.54 -15.02
N TYR A 74 2.16 3.23 -14.25
CA TYR A 74 2.55 2.82 -12.91
C TYR A 74 2.52 4.02 -11.98
N ILE A 75 2.09 3.81 -10.73
CA ILE A 75 2.16 4.84 -9.70
C ILE A 75 3.26 4.53 -8.70
N ILE A 76 3.94 5.59 -8.28
CA ILE A 76 5.06 5.52 -7.35
C ILE A 76 4.62 6.26 -6.09
N ALA A 77 4.74 5.57 -4.95
CA ALA A 77 4.38 6.18 -3.69
C ALA A 77 5.31 7.34 -3.31
N PRO A 78 4.78 8.32 -2.56
CA PRO A 78 5.59 9.37 -1.97
C PRO A 78 6.55 8.82 -0.91
N THR A 79 7.55 9.64 -0.57
CA THR A 79 8.63 9.29 0.36
C THR A 79 8.17 8.90 1.76
N LYS A 80 6.93 9.24 2.18
CA LYS A 80 6.33 8.76 3.44
C LYS A 80 6.22 7.23 3.53
N TYR A 81 6.25 6.52 2.40
CA TYR A 81 6.25 5.05 2.34
C TYR A 81 7.65 4.43 2.22
N HIS A 82 8.69 5.23 2.05
CA HIS A 82 10.04 4.73 1.85
C HIS A 82 10.77 4.54 3.19
N GLY A 83 11.88 3.81 3.17
CA GLY A 83 12.75 3.65 4.35
C GLY A 83 13.07 2.21 4.69
N ASN A 84 13.45 2.00 5.95
CA ASN A 84 13.83 0.70 6.46
C ASN A 84 12.60 -0.03 7.02
N TRP A 85 12.23 -1.14 6.40
CA TRP A 85 11.15 -2.04 6.78
C TRP A 85 11.66 -3.31 7.48
N SER A 86 12.95 -3.42 7.80
CA SER A 86 13.53 -4.62 8.43
C SER A 86 12.95 -4.97 9.80
N GLY A 87 12.23 -4.04 10.43
CA GLY A 87 11.49 -4.27 11.68
C GLY A 87 10.08 -4.81 11.48
N MET A 88 9.59 -4.92 10.24
CA MET A 88 8.30 -5.49 9.93
C MET A 88 8.34 -7.02 10.05
N SER A 89 7.21 -7.57 10.45
CA SER A 89 6.96 -9.00 10.56
C SER A 89 6.11 -9.51 9.39
N VAL A 90 5.99 -10.82 9.26
CA VAL A 90 5.11 -11.46 8.26
C VAL A 90 3.62 -11.13 8.46
N ALA A 91 3.23 -10.54 9.61
CA ALA A 91 1.88 -10.09 9.86
C ALA A 91 1.62 -8.65 9.35
N ASP A 92 2.69 -7.88 9.09
CA ASP A 92 2.58 -6.54 8.53
C ASP A 92 2.26 -6.61 7.04
N SER A 93 1.62 -5.57 6.50
CA SER A 93 1.17 -5.57 5.11
C SER A 93 1.12 -4.19 4.48
N ILE A 94 1.18 -4.20 3.15
CA ILE A 94 0.81 -3.08 2.28
C ILE A 94 -0.54 -3.40 1.65
N SER A 95 -1.37 -2.38 1.45
CA SER A 95 -2.65 -2.58 0.77
C SER A 95 -3.04 -1.41 -0.11
N ALA A 96 -3.90 -1.71 -1.09
CA ALA A 96 -4.42 -0.74 -2.02
C ALA A 96 -5.79 -1.18 -2.53
N GLN A 97 -6.64 -0.22 -2.85
CA GLN A 97 -7.87 -0.48 -3.59
C GLN A 97 -7.65 -0.09 -5.03
N ILE A 98 -8.08 -0.88 -6.01
CA ILE A 98 -7.86 -0.58 -7.43
C ILE A 98 -9.21 -0.63 -8.13
N PHE A 99 -9.48 0.37 -8.95
CA PHE A 99 -10.61 0.38 -9.85
C PHE A 99 -10.12 0.47 -11.28
N TYR A 100 -10.55 -0.49 -12.07
CA TYR A 100 -10.24 -0.55 -13.48
C TYR A 100 -11.50 -0.35 -14.29
N ASN A 101 -11.43 0.50 -15.31
CA ASN A 101 -12.51 0.63 -16.28
C ASN A 101 -11.99 0.86 -17.69
N ASN A 102 -12.01 -0.19 -18.49
CA ASN A 102 -11.80 -0.08 -19.92
C ASN A 102 -13.05 0.52 -20.59
N ILE A 103 -12.89 1.75 -21.09
CA ILE A 103 -13.96 2.53 -21.75
C ILE A 103 -13.80 2.52 -23.29
N GLY A 104 -12.63 2.13 -23.78
CA GLY A 104 -12.40 1.83 -25.18
C GLY A 104 -12.74 0.39 -25.52
N GLY A 105 -13.33 0.12 -26.68
CA GLY A 105 -13.74 -1.23 -27.09
C GLY A 105 -12.60 -2.21 -27.38
N GLY A 106 -11.35 -1.76 -27.27
CA GLY A 106 -10.13 -2.52 -27.53
C GLY A 106 -9.77 -3.53 -26.44
N TYR A 107 -8.59 -4.16 -26.62
CA TYR A 107 -8.10 -5.22 -25.75
C TYR A 107 -7.83 -4.73 -24.33
N GLU A 108 -8.16 -5.58 -23.36
CA GLU A 108 -7.83 -5.34 -21.96
C GLU A 108 -6.34 -5.57 -21.74
N VAL A 109 -5.66 -4.57 -21.16
CA VAL A 109 -4.26 -4.67 -20.76
C VAL A 109 -4.21 -4.73 -19.24
N TYR A 110 -3.50 -5.71 -18.72
CA TYR A 110 -3.42 -5.95 -17.28
C TYR A 110 -2.00 -5.75 -16.78
N PRO A 111 -1.83 -5.29 -15.52
CA PRO A 111 -0.52 -5.17 -14.92
C PRO A 111 0.09 -6.57 -14.70
N GLU A 112 1.41 -6.69 -14.87
CA GLU A 112 2.15 -7.93 -14.62
C GLU A 112 2.11 -8.35 -13.14
N TYR A 113 2.10 -7.37 -12.25
CA TYR A 113 2.03 -7.49 -10.78
C TYR A 113 1.28 -6.30 -10.19
N ILE A 114 0.75 -6.43 -8.97
CA ILE A 114 0.06 -5.33 -8.28
C ILE A 114 1.01 -4.48 -7.45
N PHE A 115 1.97 -5.12 -6.78
CA PHE A 115 2.94 -4.43 -5.92
C PHE A 115 4.35 -4.79 -6.32
N ARG A 116 5.22 -3.79 -6.29
CA ARG A 116 6.66 -3.95 -6.40
C ARG A 116 7.39 -3.03 -5.43
N ILE A 117 8.37 -3.59 -4.72
CA ILE A 117 9.29 -2.86 -3.86
C ILE A 117 10.68 -2.90 -4.47
N SER A 118 11.42 -1.79 -4.36
CA SER A 118 12.82 -1.75 -4.79
C SER A 118 13.65 -0.69 -4.09
N GLY A 119 14.95 -0.91 -4.09
CA GLY A 119 15.96 -0.06 -3.47
C GLY A 119 17.38 -0.54 -3.81
N PRO A 120 18.41 0.00 -3.13
CA PRO A 120 19.79 -0.39 -3.38
C PRO A 120 20.06 -1.89 -3.14
N GLY A 121 19.25 -2.54 -2.30
CA GLY A 121 19.35 -3.97 -2.02
C GLY A 121 18.72 -4.90 -3.07
N GLY A 122 18.04 -4.36 -4.09
CA GLY A 122 17.39 -5.13 -5.14
C GLY A 122 15.93 -4.76 -5.37
N ALA A 123 15.17 -5.72 -5.89
CA ALA A 123 13.75 -5.55 -6.18
C ALA A 123 12.97 -6.86 -6.06
N ALA A 124 11.69 -6.74 -5.71
CA ALA A 124 10.75 -7.85 -5.62
C ALA A 124 9.33 -7.39 -5.96
N HIS A 125 8.51 -8.30 -6.50
CA HIS A 125 7.10 -8.07 -6.77
C HIS A 125 6.22 -9.18 -6.23
N THR A 126 4.91 -8.95 -6.18
CA THR A 126 3.91 -9.93 -5.76
C THR A 126 2.58 -9.71 -6.49
N MET A 127 1.66 -10.66 -6.34
CA MET A 127 0.34 -10.66 -6.95
C MET A 127 0.39 -10.60 -8.48
N SER A 128 1.16 -11.54 -9.06
CA SER A 128 1.31 -11.69 -10.50
C SER A 128 0.31 -12.67 -11.09
N GLY A 129 -0.11 -12.41 -12.32
CA GLY A 129 -0.96 -13.30 -13.10
C GLY A 129 -2.46 -13.00 -12.99
N GLN A 130 -3.24 -13.76 -13.76
CA GLN A 130 -4.62 -13.44 -14.10
C GLN A 130 -5.56 -13.32 -12.90
N THR A 131 -5.33 -14.08 -11.83
CA THR A 131 -6.15 -14.03 -10.62
C THR A 131 -6.11 -12.67 -9.92
N PHE A 132 -5.06 -11.88 -10.14
CA PHE A 132 -4.91 -10.56 -9.52
C PHE A 132 -5.32 -9.42 -10.44
N HIS A 133 -5.79 -9.70 -11.66
CA HIS A 133 -6.28 -8.65 -12.55
C HIS A 133 -7.48 -7.91 -11.93
N PRO A 134 -7.47 -6.57 -11.89
CA PRO A 134 -8.58 -5.79 -11.36
C PRO A 134 -9.90 -6.08 -12.07
N VAL A 135 -10.97 -6.23 -11.28
CA VAL A 135 -12.31 -6.47 -11.82
C VAL A 135 -12.85 -5.17 -12.42
N LYS A 136 -13.29 -5.24 -13.69
CA LYS A 136 -13.84 -4.09 -14.40
C LYS A 136 -15.03 -3.49 -13.64
N GLY A 137 -15.02 -2.17 -13.48
CA GLY A 137 -16.09 -1.40 -12.87
C GLY A 137 -16.26 -1.61 -11.37
N THR A 138 -15.30 -2.27 -10.70
CA THR A 138 -15.38 -2.59 -9.27
C THR A 138 -14.11 -2.16 -8.55
N TRP A 139 -14.25 -1.61 -7.35
CA TRP A 139 -13.12 -1.40 -6.45
C TRP A 139 -12.71 -2.73 -5.81
N THR A 140 -11.50 -3.18 -6.09
CA THR A 140 -10.92 -4.41 -5.55
C THR A 140 -9.81 -4.07 -4.55
N THR A 141 -9.86 -4.64 -3.35
CA THR A 141 -8.79 -4.49 -2.35
C THR A 141 -7.72 -5.56 -2.56
N TYR A 142 -6.47 -5.13 -2.60
CA TYR A 142 -5.27 -5.96 -2.66
C TYR A 142 -4.46 -5.74 -1.40
N THR A 143 -4.03 -6.83 -0.77
CA THR A 143 -3.22 -6.81 0.46
C THR A 143 -2.05 -7.78 0.33
N ALA A 144 -0.83 -7.27 0.29
CA ALA A 144 0.38 -8.09 0.31
C ALA A 144 1.04 -8.02 1.68
N TYR A 145 1.31 -9.18 2.27
CA TYR A 145 2.03 -9.29 3.53
C TYR A 145 3.53 -9.10 3.31
N ILE A 146 4.23 -8.62 4.34
CA ILE A 146 5.70 -8.51 4.34
C ILE A 146 6.31 -9.86 4.72
N ASP A 147 5.89 -10.90 4.00
CA ASP A 147 6.41 -12.26 4.09
C ASP A 147 7.25 -12.57 2.84
N PRO A 148 8.55 -12.88 2.94
CA PRO A 148 9.36 -13.21 1.77
C PRO A 148 8.80 -14.33 0.89
N CYS A 149 7.97 -15.23 1.44
CA CYS A 149 7.38 -16.34 0.70
C CYS A 149 6.30 -15.89 -0.30
N ASP A 150 5.70 -14.72 -0.08
CA ASP A 150 4.67 -14.14 -0.94
C ASP A 150 5.26 -13.31 -2.10
N TRP A 151 6.58 -13.12 -2.13
CA TRP A 151 7.24 -12.23 -3.08
C TRP A 151 8.19 -12.98 -4.01
N THR A 152 8.16 -12.59 -5.27
CA THR A 152 9.14 -13.04 -6.27
C THR A 152 10.29 -12.03 -6.30
N ILE A 153 11.50 -12.50 -5.99
CA ILE A 153 12.72 -11.68 -6.05
C ILE A 153 13.14 -11.51 -7.51
N GLU A 154 13.23 -10.27 -7.98
CA GLU A 154 13.76 -9.93 -9.30
C GLU A 154 15.28 -9.80 -9.27
N SER A 155 15.82 -9.25 -8.18
CA SER A 155 17.25 -9.04 -7.98
C SER A 155 17.59 -8.84 -6.50
N GLY A 156 18.84 -9.14 -6.12
CA GLY A 156 19.31 -8.97 -4.74
C GLY A 156 18.80 -10.05 -3.79
N ASN A 157 18.54 -9.68 -2.54
CA ASN A 157 17.94 -10.58 -1.54
C ASN A 157 16.93 -9.83 -0.67
N TRP A 158 15.97 -10.57 -0.11
CA TRP A 158 14.85 -10.01 0.64
C TRP A 158 15.29 -9.03 1.75
N ASN A 159 16.25 -9.43 2.59
CA ASN A 159 16.69 -8.64 3.73
C ASN A 159 17.26 -7.28 3.29
N ASP A 160 18.10 -7.27 2.25
CA ASP A 160 18.67 -6.04 1.72
C ASP A 160 17.61 -5.15 1.03
N ILE A 161 16.62 -5.75 0.37
CA ILE A 161 15.51 -5.03 -0.26
C ILE A 161 14.72 -4.25 0.79
N ILE A 162 14.27 -4.93 1.86
CA ILE A 162 13.43 -4.31 2.89
C ILE A 162 14.22 -3.36 3.80
N CYS A 163 15.54 -3.47 3.88
CA CYS A 163 16.37 -2.57 4.70
C CYS A 163 16.39 -1.13 4.19
N ASN A 164 16.12 -0.89 2.91
CA ASN A 164 16.12 0.46 2.32
C ASN A 164 15.29 0.54 1.05
N ILE A 165 13.98 0.59 1.23
CA ILE A 165 13.04 0.81 0.12
C ILE A 165 13.14 2.27 -0.32
N LYS A 166 13.42 2.47 -1.60
CA LYS A 166 13.49 3.79 -2.26
C LYS A 166 12.37 4.00 -3.27
N TRP A 167 11.75 2.90 -3.69
CA TRP A 167 10.72 2.87 -4.70
C TRP A 167 9.68 1.86 -4.27
N TYR A 168 8.49 2.36 -4.03
CA TYR A 168 7.31 1.53 -3.90
C TYR A 168 6.40 1.84 -5.09
N GLN A 169 6.18 0.82 -5.91
CA GLN A 169 5.26 0.84 -7.03
C GLN A 169 4.03 0.06 -6.61
N ASN A 170 2.92 0.76 -6.53
CA ASN A 170 1.61 0.20 -6.23
C ASN A 170 0.72 0.47 -7.42
N ASN A 171 -0.37 -0.27 -7.54
CA ASN A 171 -1.41 0.02 -8.51
C ASN A 171 -2.73 0.50 -7.86
N GLY A 172 -2.77 0.95 -6.60
CA GLY A 172 -3.99 1.49 -5.95
C GLY A 172 -3.77 2.69 -5.00
N ARG A 173 -4.71 3.61 -4.71
CA ARG A 173 -6.07 3.91 -5.21
C ARG A 173 -6.06 4.51 -6.59
N ILE A 174 -6.21 3.68 -7.61
CA ILE A 174 -6.19 4.09 -9.00
C ILE A 174 -7.55 3.83 -9.62
N LEU A 175 -8.13 4.86 -10.23
CA LEU A 175 -9.07 4.71 -11.34
C LEU A 175 -8.26 4.67 -12.62
N GLN A 176 -8.00 3.48 -13.17
CA GLN A 176 -7.33 3.33 -14.46
C GLN A 176 -8.41 3.26 -15.54
N ARG A 177 -8.59 4.38 -16.27
CA ARG A 177 -9.50 4.43 -17.42
C ARG A 177 -8.68 4.16 -18.66
N PHE A 178 -8.98 3.08 -19.38
CA PHE A 178 -8.33 2.82 -20.67
C PHE A 178 -9.24 3.32 -21.78
N ARG A 179 -8.81 4.37 -22.49
CA ARG A 179 -9.48 4.83 -23.71
C ARG A 179 -8.66 4.33 -24.89
N ASP A 180 -9.22 3.46 -25.71
CA ASP A 180 -8.60 3.15 -26.99
C ASP A 180 -8.77 4.36 -27.92
N GLY A 181 -7.65 4.82 -28.48
CA GLY A 181 -7.72 5.57 -29.72
C GLY A 181 -8.14 4.60 -30.81
N THR A 182 -9.41 4.58 -31.18
CA THR A 182 -9.76 4.10 -32.52
C THR A 182 -9.08 5.06 -33.49
N ALA A 183 -7.93 4.64 -34.03
CA ALA A 183 -7.44 5.17 -35.29
C ALA A 183 -8.37 4.65 -36.38
N GLY A 184 -9.40 5.45 -36.67
CA GLY A 184 -10.30 5.31 -37.82
C GLY A 184 -10.57 6.69 -38.37
#